data_AF-A0A530YC71-F1
#
_entry.id   AF-A0A530YC71-F1
#
_cell.length_a   1.000
_cell.length_b   1.000
_cell.length_c   1.000
_cell.angle_alpha   90.00
_cell.angle_beta   90.00
_cell.angle_gamma   90.00
#
_symmetry.space_group_name_H-M   'P 1'
#
loop_
_entity.id
_entity.type
_entity.pdbx_description
1 polymer ?
#
loop_
_entity_poly.entity_id
_entity_poly.type
_entity_poly.pdbx_seq_one_letter_code
_entity_poly.pdbx_strand_id
1 'polypeptide(L)'
;MALFDWTSVNLNAKILGGILEKLGYTVEYPTADYLSSLTTGLTNGDLAVAMEFWDTTAGEAMKASDATGQTERLGPLGPKAKEEWWYPEYMKEKCPGLPNWEALKDPKCAEAFSTAETAPNGRYLGGPVTWEGFDDERAAALKLPFTVIHAGTDAAMFAELDSAYQRKAPIMLWVYSPHWAPAKYKGEWVEFPDYTPECYTDPKWGVNPEAKYDCGKPHGEIWKYSWAGMKDKWPVAYKVAKNYTIDTDELNKM
;
A
#
# COMPACT_ATOMS: atom_id res chain seq x y z
N MET A 1 -20.00 -4.56 2.91
CA MET A 1 -18.57 -4.54 3.27
C MET A 1 -17.79 -4.18 2.03
N ALA A 2 -16.91 -3.18 2.10
CA ALA A 2 -16.18 -2.74 0.92
C ALA A 2 -15.20 -3.81 0.43
N LEU A 3 -15.12 -3.99 -0.89
CA LEU A 3 -14.02 -4.64 -1.58
C LEU A 3 -13.17 -3.58 -2.29
N PHE A 4 -11.85 -3.73 -2.28
CA PHE A 4 -10.92 -2.86 -3.01
C PHE A 4 -10.15 -3.66 -4.06
N ASP A 5 -9.15 -3.03 -4.66
CA ASP A 5 -8.43 -3.48 -5.85
C ASP A 5 -7.16 -4.31 -5.54
N TRP A 6 -6.94 -4.71 -4.28
CA TRP A 6 -5.91 -5.68 -3.89
C TRP A 6 -6.46 -6.90 -3.15
N THR A 7 -5.64 -7.95 -3.07
CA THR A 7 -6.11 -9.28 -2.67
C THR A 7 -6.42 -9.42 -1.17
N SER A 8 -5.53 -8.96 -0.28
CA SER A 8 -5.66 -9.17 1.19
C SER A 8 -6.93 -8.57 1.78
N VAL A 9 -7.31 -7.35 1.37
CA VAL A 9 -8.53 -6.70 1.88
C VAL A 9 -9.78 -7.46 1.50
N ASN A 10 -9.82 -8.02 0.30
CA ASN A 10 -10.95 -8.81 -0.17
C ASN A 10 -11.06 -10.13 0.58
N LEU A 11 -9.93 -10.77 0.90
CA LEU A 11 -9.90 -11.94 1.78
C LEU A 11 -10.41 -11.60 3.19
N ASN A 12 -9.87 -10.55 3.82
CA ASN A 12 -10.31 -10.10 5.14
C ASN A 12 -11.81 -9.73 5.16
N ALA A 13 -12.30 -9.07 4.11
CA ALA A 13 -13.72 -8.75 3.97
C ALA A 13 -14.59 -10.01 3.87
N LYS A 14 -14.15 -11.02 3.10
CA LYS A 14 -14.87 -12.29 2.95
C LYS A 14 -14.82 -13.16 4.21
N ILE A 15 -13.71 -13.17 4.94
CA ILE A 15 -13.59 -13.91 6.21
C ILE A 15 -14.53 -13.29 7.25
N LEU A 16 -14.44 -11.98 7.49
CA LEU A 16 -15.35 -11.32 8.44
C LEU A 16 -16.81 -11.45 7.98
N GLY A 17 -17.08 -11.21 6.69
CA GLY A 17 -18.42 -11.37 6.13
C GLY A 17 -19.00 -12.77 6.32
N GLY A 18 -18.21 -13.82 6.10
CA GLY A 18 -18.62 -15.21 6.36
C GLY A 18 -18.87 -15.51 7.84
N ILE A 19 -18.16 -14.86 8.76
CA ILE A 19 -18.46 -14.93 10.21
C ILE A 19 -19.82 -14.27 10.49
N LEU A 20 -20.10 -13.11 9.90
CA LEU A 20 -21.36 -12.39 10.06
C LEU A 20 -22.54 -13.14 9.44
N GLU A 21 -22.35 -13.77 8.27
CA GLU A 21 -23.36 -14.62 7.62
C GLU A 21 -23.74 -15.81 8.51
N LYS A 22 -22.77 -16.45 9.17
CA LYS A 22 -23.03 -17.52 10.16
C LYS A 22 -23.79 -17.03 11.39
N LEU A 23 -23.74 -15.74 11.69
CA LEU A 23 -24.52 -15.10 12.75
C LEU A 23 -25.91 -14.62 12.27
N GLY A 24 -26.26 -14.89 11.01
CA GLY A 24 -27.58 -14.60 10.43
C GLY A 24 -27.71 -13.25 9.73
N TYR A 25 -26.61 -12.54 9.49
CA TYR A 25 -26.62 -11.29 8.72
C TYR A 25 -26.59 -11.54 7.22
N THR A 26 -27.27 -10.70 6.45
CA THR A 26 -27.04 -10.59 5.00
C THR A 26 -25.88 -9.63 4.77
N VAL A 27 -24.83 -10.10 4.10
CA VAL A 27 -23.64 -9.30 3.80
C VAL A 27 -23.50 -9.10 2.30
N GLU A 28 -23.43 -7.85 1.88
CA GLU A 28 -23.13 -7.46 0.50
C GLU A 28 -21.67 -6.99 0.39
N TYR A 29 -21.09 -7.16 -0.79
CA TYR A 29 -19.68 -6.88 -1.06
C TYR A 29 -19.50 -5.94 -2.26
N PRO A 30 -19.95 -4.68 -2.17
CA PRO A 30 -19.72 -3.71 -3.25
C PRO A 30 -18.22 -3.41 -3.40
N THR A 31 -17.77 -3.29 -4.65
CA THR A 31 -16.48 -2.69 -4.95
C THR A 31 -16.57 -1.18 -4.72
N ALA A 32 -15.59 -0.63 -4.02
CA ALA A 32 -15.46 0.80 -3.80
C ALA A 32 -14.03 1.24 -4.11
N ASP A 33 -13.85 2.52 -4.42
CA ASP A 33 -12.51 3.10 -4.45
C ASP A 33 -11.98 3.23 -3.01
N TYR A 34 -10.69 2.96 -2.84
CA TYR A 34 -10.06 2.82 -1.53
C TYR A 34 -10.27 4.05 -0.63
N LEU A 35 -9.78 5.22 -1.05
CA LEU A 35 -9.78 6.41 -0.21
C LEU A 35 -11.15 7.10 -0.15
N SER A 36 -11.91 7.07 -1.24
CA SER A 36 -13.29 7.59 -1.25
C SER A 36 -14.25 6.73 -0.44
N SER A 37 -14.00 5.42 -0.30
CA SER A 37 -14.80 4.56 0.59
C SER A 37 -14.75 5.05 2.03
N LEU A 38 -13.63 5.64 2.45
CA LEU A 38 -13.45 6.18 3.78
C LEU A 38 -14.10 7.55 3.93
N THR A 39 -13.75 8.48 3.04
CA THR A 39 -14.19 9.88 3.13
C THR A 39 -15.66 10.08 2.76
N THR A 40 -16.23 9.19 1.95
CA THR A 40 -17.62 9.28 1.45
C THR A 40 -18.46 8.07 1.83
N GLY A 41 -18.05 6.86 1.45
CA GLY A 41 -18.92 5.68 1.58
C GLY A 41 -19.25 5.32 3.05
N LEU A 42 -18.25 5.27 3.91
CA LEU A 42 -18.41 5.03 5.35
C LEU A 42 -19.03 6.25 6.04
N THR A 43 -18.59 7.47 5.68
CA THR A 43 -19.14 8.73 6.21
C THR A 43 -20.64 8.86 5.99
N ASN A 44 -21.14 8.49 4.80
CA ASN A 44 -22.57 8.57 4.47
C ASN A 44 -23.38 7.36 4.98
N GLY A 45 -22.71 6.29 5.41
CA GLY A 45 -23.36 5.03 5.79
C GLY A 45 -23.77 4.15 4.61
N ASP A 46 -23.32 4.47 3.39
CA ASP A 46 -23.47 3.62 2.19
C ASP A 46 -22.67 2.31 2.36
N LEU A 47 -21.56 2.38 3.10
CA LEU A 47 -20.76 1.24 3.53
C LEU A 47 -20.87 1.10 5.06
N ALA A 48 -21.05 -0.13 5.54
CA ALA A 48 -21.09 -0.40 6.97
C ALA A 48 -19.70 -0.56 7.60
N VAL A 49 -18.80 -1.27 6.90
CA VAL A 49 -17.45 -1.61 7.38
C VAL A 49 -16.51 -1.88 6.21
N ALA A 50 -15.24 -1.50 6.38
CA ALA A 50 -14.13 -1.80 5.48
C ALA A 50 -12.88 -2.17 6.30
N MET A 51 -12.06 -3.07 5.76
CA MET A 51 -11.15 -3.91 6.57
C MET A 51 -9.70 -3.45 6.61
N GLU A 52 -9.23 -2.73 5.59
CA GLU A 52 -7.81 -2.38 5.45
C GLU A 52 -7.65 -0.92 5.03
N PHE A 53 -7.28 -0.07 5.98
CA PHE A 53 -6.78 1.28 5.75
C PHE A 53 -5.37 1.41 6.33
N TRP A 54 -4.40 1.63 5.46
CA TRP A 54 -3.00 1.51 5.79
C TRP A 54 -2.41 2.87 6.18
N ASP A 55 -1.65 2.94 7.28
CA ASP A 55 -0.97 4.18 7.69
C ASP A 55 0.04 4.69 6.64
N THR A 56 0.53 3.79 5.78
CA THR A 56 1.43 4.06 4.66
C THR A 56 0.82 4.97 3.58
N THR A 57 -0.49 4.87 3.35
CA THR A 57 -1.18 5.51 2.20
C THR A 57 -2.47 6.25 2.59
N ALA A 58 -3.31 5.71 3.47
CA ALA A 58 -4.59 6.30 3.84
C ALA A 58 -4.54 7.36 4.95
N GLY A 59 -3.34 7.79 5.37
CA GLY A 59 -3.16 8.67 6.54
C GLY A 59 -3.98 9.97 6.49
N GLU A 60 -4.00 10.66 5.35
CA GLU A 60 -4.78 11.89 5.18
C GLU A 60 -6.28 11.63 5.12
N ALA A 61 -6.71 10.61 4.36
CA ALA A 61 -8.11 10.19 4.27
C ALA A 61 -8.67 9.76 5.63
N MET A 62 -7.88 9.03 6.45
CA MET A 62 -8.23 8.65 7.81
C MET A 62 -8.44 9.87 8.70
N LYS A 63 -7.51 10.83 8.68
CA LYS A 63 -7.66 12.08 9.44
C LYS A 63 -8.90 12.87 9.03
N ALA A 64 -9.15 12.99 7.73
CA ALA A 64 -10.34 13.68 7.20
C ALA A 64 -11.64 12.98 7.64
N SER A 65 -11.69 11.65 7.55
CA SER A 65 -12.84 10.84 7.97
C SER A 65 -13.09 10.92 9.47
N ASP A 66 -12.04 10.76 10.28
CA ASP A 66 -12.11 10.86 11.75
C ASP A 66 -12.67 12.23 12.19
N ALA A 67 -12.29 13.31 11.51
CA ALA A 67 -12.75 14.66 11.80
C ALA A 67 -14.26 14.87 11.56
N THR A 68 -14.91 14.03 10.74
CA THR A 68 -16.36 14.11 10.50
C THR A 68 -17.19 13.60 11.67
N GLY A 69 -16.63 12.72 12.50
CA GLY A 69 -17.37 11.98 13.54
C GLY A 69 -18.38 10.96 13.00
N GLN A 70 -18.45 10.75 11.68
CA GLN A 70 -19.38 9.82 11.04
C GLN A 70 -18.81 8.41 10.83
N THR A 71 -17.52 8.24 11.10
CA THR A 71 -16.84 6.95 11.06
C THR A 71 -16.23 6.60 12.42
N GLU A 72 -16.01 5.32 12.65
CA GLU A 72 -15.29 4.83 13.82
C GLU A 72 -14.13 3.95 13.39
N ARG A 73 -12.92 4.28 13.86
CA ARG A 73 -11.74 3.42 13.77
C ARG A 73 -11.92 2.25 14.73
N LEU A 74 -12.09 1.04 14.20
CA LEU A 74 -12.40 -0.18 14.94
C LEU A 74 -11.17 -0.83 15.59
N GLY A 75 -10.00 -0.21 15.49
CA GLY A 75 -8.73 -0.74 15.98
C GLY A 75 -7.92 -1.46 14.88
N PRO A 76 -6.68 -1.87 15.21
CA PRO A 76 -5.77 -2.47 14.24
C PRO A 76 -6.26 -3.85 13.80
N LEU A 77 -5.94 -4.20 12.57
CA LEU A 77 -6.20 -5.50 11.96
C LEU A 77 -5.26 -6.59 12.51
N GLY A 78 -4.06 -6.21 12.96
CA GLY A 78 -3.05 -7.11 13.50
C GLY A 78 -1.69 -6.94 12.83
N PRO A 79 -1.60 -7.12 11.49
CA PRO A 79 -0.34 -6.99 10.78
C PRO A 79 0.17 -5.54 10.71
N LYS A 80 1.49 -5.40 10.60
CA LYS A 80 2.14 -4.11 10.39
C LYS A 80 2.32 -3.84 8.90
N ALA A 81 1.89 -2.65 8.49
CA ALA A 81 1.99 -2.16 7.14
C ALA A 81 3.44 -1.73 6.83
N LYS A 82 3.98 -2.29 5.75
CA LYS A 82 5.15 -1.76 5.06
C LYS A 82 4.85 -1.74 3.57
N GLU A 83 5.07 -0.61 2.93
CA GLU A 83 4.98 -0.44 1.48
C GLU A 83 6.23 0.31 1.05
N GLU A 84 6.92 -0.16 0.01
CA GLU A 84 8.09 0.54 -0.48
C GLU A 84 8.49 0.03 -1.87
N TRP A 85 9.42 0.74 -2.50
CA TRP A 85 10.13 0.24 -3.66
C TRP A 85 10.87 -1.03 -3.28
N TRP A 86 10.76 -2.03 -4.14
CA TRP A 86 11.34 -3.35 -3.92
C TRP A 86 11.94 -3.86 -5.22
N TYR A 87 13.01 -4.63 -5.09
CA TYR A 87 13.69 -5.26 -6.21
C TYR A 87 14.03 -6.72 -5.90
N PRO A 88 13.96 -7.61 -6.90
CA PRO A 88 14.47 -8.96 -6.76
C PRO A 88 15.98 -8.98 -6.48
N GLU A 89 16.44 -9.89 -5.63
CA GLU A 89 17.84 -9.97 -5.17
C GLU A 89 18.85 -10.05 -6.33
N TYR A 90 18.46 -10.70 -7.44
CA TYR A 90 19.32 -10.82 -8.64
C TYR A 90 19.67 -9.47 -9.28
N MET A 91 18.93 -8.39 -8.99
CA MET A 91 19.25 -7.06 -9.50
C MET A 91 20.50 -6.46 -8.84
N LYS A 92 20.95 -6.97 -7.69
CA LYS A 92 22.23 -6.58 -7.08
C LYS A 92 23.43 -6.86 -7.98
N GLU A 93 23.36 -7.86 -8.86
CA GLU A 93 24.42 -8.13 -9.82
C GLU A 93 24.60 -6.97 -10.82
N LYS A 94 23.51 -6.26 -11.16
CA LYS A 94 23.52 -5.15 -12.11
C LYS A 94 23.64 -3.78 -11.42
N CYS A 95 23.18 -3.68 -10.18
CA CYS A 95 23.32 -2.49 -9.34
C CYS A 95 23.78 -2.88 -7.92
N PRO A 96 25.10 -3.08 -7.72
CA PRO A 96 25.64 -3.61 -6.46
C PRO A 96 25.58 -2.64 -5.29
N GLY A 97 25.26 -1.36 -5.51
CA GLY A 97 25.08 -0.38 -4.44
C GLY A 97 23.76 -0.49 -3.68
N LEU A 98 22.81 -1.29 -4.18
CA LEU A 98 21.55 -1.57 -3.48
C LEU A 98 21.77 -2.38 -2.19
N PRO A 99 20.95 -2.19 -1.13
CA PRO A 99 19.64 -1.51 -1.12
C PRO A 99 19.66 0.01 -0.95
N ASN A 100 20.81 0.66 -0.72
CA ASN A 100 20.88 2.10 -0.52
C ASN A 100 20.32 2.84 -1.75
N TRP A 101 19.30 3.68 -1.53
CA TRP A 101 18.63 4.46 -2.58
C TRP A 101 19.60 5.34 -3.38
N GLU A 102 20.70 5.80 -2.79
CA GLU A 102 21.69 6.63 -3.48
C GLU A 102 22.33 5.91 -4.68
N ALA A 103 22.40 4.57 -4.65
CA ALA A 103 22.87 3.79 -5.78
C ALA A 103 22.00 4.00 -7.03
N LEU A 104 20.71 4.28 -6.85
CA LEU A 104 19.76 4.54 -7.94
C LEU A 104 20.04 5.87 -8.67
N LYS A 105 20.85 6.77 -8.10
CA LYS A 105 21.30 7.99 -8.78
C LYS A 105 22.35 7.73 -9.85
N ASP A 106 23.07 6.62 -9.80
CA ASP A 106 24.01 6.25 -10.85
C ASP A 106 23.24 5.96 -12.15
N PRO A 107 23.50 6.69 -13.25
CA PRO A 107 22.85 6.43 -14.53
C PRO A 107 22.97 4.98 -15.00
N LYS A 108 24.07 4.28 -14.67
CA LYS A 108 24.22 2.86 -15.00
C LYS A 108 23.28 1.96 -14.21
N CYS A 109 23.07 2.29 -12.93
CA CYS A 109 22.11 1.57 -12.10
C CYS A 109 20.69 1.82 -12.61
N ALA A 110 20.31 3.06 -12.90
CA ALA A 110 19.02 3.38 -13.50
C ALA A 110 18.83 2.69 -14.85
N GLU A 111 19.80 2.78 -15.76
CA GLU A 111 19.76 2.12 -17.07
C GLU A 111 19.59 0.60 -16.92
N ALA A 112 20.18 -0.01 -15.88
CA ALA A 112 19.99 -1.43 -15.59
C ALA A 112 18.54 -1.81 -15.23
N PHE A 113 17.72 -0.86 -14.79
CA PHE A 113 16.28 -0.99 -14.56
C PHE A 113 15.42 -0.45 -15.72
N SER A 114 16.03 0.04 -16.80
CA SER A 114 15.29 0.64 -17.90
C SER A 114 14.51 -0.38 -18.74
N THR A 115 13.49 0.12 -19.42
CA THR A 115 12.79 -0.57 -20.51
C THR A 115 12.99 0.21 -21.79
N ALA A 116 12.57 -0.34 -22.93
CA ALA A 116 12.62 0.36 -24.21
C ALA A 116 11.86 1.70 -24.19
N GLU A 117 10.82 1.82 -23.35
CA GLU A 117 9.96 3.01 -23.26
C GLU A 117 10.53 4.08 -22.33
N THR A 118 11.34 3.69 -21.33
CA THR A 118 11.88 4.62 -20.33
C THR A 118 13.34 4.97 -20.58
N ALA A 119 14.04 4.24 -21.46
CA ALA A 119 15.47 4.47 -21.72
C ALA A 119 15.77 5.93 -22.08
N PRO A 120 16.84 6.53 -21.50
CA PRO A 120 17.84 5.91 -20.64
C PRO A 120 17.46 5.79 -19.15
N ASN A 121 16.29 6.31 -18.74
CA ASN A 121 15.86 6.25 -17.35
C ASN A 121 15.42 4.84 -16.94
N GLY A 122 15.68 4.51 -15.68
CA GLY A 122 15.13 3.31 -15.04
C GLY A 122 13.61 3.34 -15.02
N ARG A 123 12.96 2.18 -15.07
CA ARG A 123 11.51 2.09 -14.86
C ARG A 123 11.24 1.67 -13.43
N TYR A 124 10.45 2.47 -12.72
CA TYR A 124 9.80 2.05 -11.48
C TYR A 124 8.33 1.75 -11.77
N LEU A 125 7.87 0.56 -11.43
CA LEU A 125 6.47 0.16 -11.55
C LEU A 125 5.75 0.43 -10.22
N GLY A 126 5.11 1.59 -10.11
CA GLY A 126 4.30 1.97 -8.95
C GLY A 126 2.97 1.23 -8.88
N GLY A 127 2.35 1.24 -7.70
CA GLY A 127 0.98 0.74 -7.52
C GLY A 127 -0.06 1.53 -8.32
N PRO A 128 -1.31 1.05 -8.40
CA PRO A 128 -2.44 1.81 -8.92
C PRO A 128 -2.51 3.24 -8.37
N VAL A 129 -2.88 4.20 -9.23
CA VAL A 129 -2.95 5.63 -8.87
C VAL A 129 -3.90 5.88 -7.69
N THR A 130 -4.92 5.04 -7.53
CA THR A 130 -5.90 5.04 -6.43
C THR A 130 -5.30 4.76 -5.05
N TRP A 131 -4.06 4.25 -4.98
CA TRP A 131 -3.38 3.95 -3.72
C TRP A 131 -2.60 5.14 -3.16
N GLU A 132 -2.44 6.20 -3.94
CA GLU A 132 -1.51 7.30 -3.64
C GLU A 132 -0.07 6.77 -3.41
N GLY A 133 0.73 7.45 -2.57
CA GLY A 133 2.07 7.01 -2.19
C GLY A 133 3.22 7.91 -2.63
N PHE A 134 2.94 8.96 -3.41
CA PHE A 134 3.86 10.03 -3.77
C PHE A 134 5.17 9.58 -4.42
N ASP A 135 5.13 8.52 -5.24
CA ASP A 135 6.34 7.98 -5.89
C ASP A 135 6.88 8.91 -6.98
N ASP A 136 6.01 9.57 -7.74
CA ASP A 136 6.41 10.59 -8.72
C ASP A 136 7.13 11.75 -8.02
N GLU A 137 6.53 12.26 -6.94
CA GLU A 137 7.10 13.36 -6.16
C GLU A 137 8.41 12.95 -5.51
N ARG A 138 8.51 11.74 -4.95
CA ARG A 138 9.76 11.22 -4.39
C ARG A 138 10.85 11.10 -5.45
N ALA A 139 10.54 10.49 -6.59
CA ALA A 139 11.51 10.33 -7.68
C ALA A 139 12.03 11.69 -8.16
N ALA A 140 11.14 12.68 -8.28
CA ALA A 140 11.50 14.05 -8.64
C ALA A 140 12.32 14.75 -7.53
N ALA A 141 11.88 14.67 -6.27
CA ALA A 141 12.52 15.33 -5.13
C ALA A 141 13.94 14.77 -4.87
N LEU A 142 14.12 13.46 -5.02
CA LEU A 142 15.41 12.78 -4.89
C LEU A 142 16.27 12.86 -6.15
N LYS A 143 15.73 13.42 -7.24
CA LYS A 143 16.37 13.54 -8.56
C LYS A 143 16.83 12.18 -9.10
N LEU A 144 15.98 11.17 -8.92
CA LEU A 144 16.26 9.83 -9.43
C LEU A 144 16.10 9.81 -10.95
N PRO A 145 17.04 9.22 -11.71
CA PRO A 145 16.90 8.99 -13.15
C PRO A 145 15.93 7.83 -13.43
N PHE A 146 14.72 7.90 -12.88
CA PHE A 146 13.66 6.91 -13.00
C PHE A 146 12.39 7.54 -13.53
N THR A 147 11.69 6.80 -14.39
CA THR A 147 10.33 7.09 -14.81
C THR A 147 9.39 6.19 -14.02
N VAL A 148 8.47 6.82 -13.29
CA VAL A 148 7.38 6.15 -12.57
C VAL A 148 6.28 5.78 -13.56
N ILE A 149 5.90 4.51 -13.57
CA ILE A 149 4.79 3.98 -14.36
C ILE A 149 3.85 3.28 -13.39
N HIS A 150 2.57 3.66 -13.39
CA HIS A 150 1.59 3.03 -12.50
C HIS A 150 0.98 1.78 -13.13
N ALA A 151 0.97 0.69 -12.38
CA ALA A 151 0.22 -0.49 -12.76
C ALA A 151 -1.29 -0.18 -12.78
N GLY A 152 -2.01 -0.73 -13.75
CA GLY A 152 -3.47 -0.56 -13.81
C GLY A 152 -4.21 -1.34 -12.72
N THR A 153 -3.61 -2.42 -12.20
CA THR A 153 -4.18 -3.28 -11.14
C THR A 153 -3.06 -3.95 -10.33
N ASP A 154 -3.37 -4.34 -9.10
CA ASP A 154 -2.56 -5.22 -8.25
C ASP A 154 -2.09 -6.48 -9.02
N ALA A 155 -3.03 -7.14 -9.69
CA ALA A 155 -2.77 -8.35 -10.46
C ALA A 155 -1.77 -8.14 -11.62
N ALA A 156 -1.89 -7.01 -12.35
CA ALA A 156 -0.96 -6.70 -13.43
C ALA A 156 0.46 -6.43 -12.90
N MET A 157 0.58 -5.70 -11.78
CA MET A 157 1.85 -5.41 -11.13
C MET A 157 2.60 -6.69 -10.75
N PHE A 158 1.91 -7.61 -10.06
CA PHE A 158 2.53 -8.86 -9.61
C PHE A 158 2.69 -9.91 -10.73
N ALA A 159 1.92 -9.83 -11.82
CA ALA A 159 2.17 -10.62 -13.02
C ALA A 159 3.45 -10.17 -13.73
N GLU A 160 3.72 -8.85 -13.79
CA GLU A 160 5.00 -8.33 -14.27
C GLU A 160 6.16 -8.80 -13.39
N LEU A 161 5.99 -8.81 -12.06
CA LEU A 161 6.99 -9.37 -11.14
C LEU A 161 7.29 -10.83 -11.42
N ASP A 162 6.26 -11.70 -11.51
CA ASP A 162 6.46 -13.12 -11.80
C ASP A 162 7.23 -13.30 -13.12
N SER A 163 6.77 -12.64 -14.18
CA SER A 163 7.38 -12.68 -15.51
C SER A 163 8.85 -12.22 -15.52
N ALA A 164 9.15 -11.12 -14.82
CA ALA A 164 10.51 -10.61 -14.69
C ALA A 164 11.38 -11.57 -13.88
N TYR A 165 10.86 -12.10 -12.77
CA TYR A 165 11.60 -12.98 -11.88
C TYR A 165 12.00 -14.30 -12.55
N GLN A 166 11.08 -14.91 -13.32
CA GLN A 166 11.35 -16.16 -14.05
C GLN A 166 12.45 -15.99 -15.11
N ARG A 167 12.50 -14.83 -15.76
CA ARG A 167 13.45 -14.54 -16.84
C ARG A 167 14.68 -13.75 -16.39
N LYS A 168 14.78 -13.45 -15.09
CA LYS A 168 15.81 -12.55 -14.52
C LYS A 168 15.86 -11.20 -15.26
N ALA A 169 14.70 -10.70 -15.68
CA ALA A 169 14.58 -9.41 -16.36
C ALA A 169 14.62 -8.26 -15.35
N PRO A 170 15.05 -7.05 -15.76
CA PRO A 170 15.02 -5.88 -14.90
C PRO A 170 13.62 -5.55 -14.37
N ILE A 171 13.50 -5.32 -13.06
CA ILE A 171 12.29 -4.79 -12.44
C ILE A 171 12.60 -4.13 -11.10
N MET A 172 12.05 -2.93 -10.90
CA MET A 172 11.88 -2.26 -9.62
C MET A 172 10.39 -1.91 -9.53
N LEU A 173 9.72 -2.27 -8.44
CA LEU A 173 8.28 -2.09 -8.32
C LEU A 173 7.83 -1.83 -6.89
N TRP A 174 6.60 -1.34 -6.75
CA TRP A 174 5.92 -1.29 -5.46
C TRP A 174 5.65 -2.71 -4.96
N VAL A 175 6.05 -2.97 -3.72
CA VAL A 175 5.62 -4.15 -2.99
C VAL A 175 5.09 -3.69 -1.63
N TYR A 176 4.21 -4.48 -1.03
CA TYR A 176 3.71 -4.25 0.31
C TYR A 176 3.79 -5.52 1.16
N SER A 177 3.72 -5.34 2.46
CA SER A 177 3.69 -6.40 3.47
C SER A 177 2.67 -6.00 4.54
N PRO A 178 1.79 -6.92 4.96
CA PRO A 178 1.72 -8.33 4.57
C PRO A 178 1.27 -8.56 3.12
N HIS A 179 1.92 -9.51 2.43
CA HIS A 179 1.58 -9.95 1.08
C HIS A 179 2.31 -11.27 0.73
N TRP A 180 1.77 -12.03 -0.23
CA TRP A 180 2.38 -13.29 -0.69
C TRP A 180 3.68 -13.08 -1.48
N ALA A 181 3.85 -11.94 -2.15
CA ALA A 181 4.97 -11.73 -3.08
C ALA A 181 6.36 -11.75 -2.38
N PRO A 182 6.57 -11.03 -1.25
CA PRO A 182 7.82 -11.15 -0.48
C PRO A 182 8.12 -12.56 0.04
N ALA A 183 7.10 -13.39 0.26
CA ALA A 183 7.28 -14.77 0.70
C ALA A 183 7.68 -15.71 -0.45
N LYS A 184 7.17 -15.45 -1.67
CA LYS A 184 7.46 -16.26 -2.87
C LYS A 184 8.80 -15.87 -3.53
N TYR A 185 9.14 -14.59 -3.58
CA TYR A 185 10.30 -14.08 -4.31
C TYR A 185 11.36 -13.51 -3.36
N LYS A 186 12.61 -13.97 -3.54
CA LYS A 186 13.75 -13.35 -2.85
C LYS A 186 14.06 -11.97 -3.43
N GLY A 187 14.12 -10.98 -2.56
CA GLY A 187 14.50 -9.62 -2.89
C GLY A 187 14.42 -8.73 -1.67
N GLU A 188 14.63 -7.43 -1.90
CA GLU A 188 14.90 -6.46 -0.84
C GLU A 188 14.16 -5.15 -1.11
N TRP A 189 13.87 -4.45 -0.02
CA TRP A 189 13.33 -3.11 -0.05
C TRP A 189 14.46 -2.12 -0.38
N VAL A 190 14.16 -1.08 -1.14
CA VAL A 190 15.08 0.06 -1.26
C VAL A 190 15.11 0.81 0.07
N GLU A 191 16.30 1.11 0.55
CA GLU A 191 16.52 1.88 1.78
C GLU A 191 16.57 3.36 1.43
N PHE A 192 15.41 4.02 1.44
CA PHE A 192 15.29 5.48 1.39
C PHE A 192 15.59 6.12 2.75
N PRO A 193 15.75 7.46 2.84
CA PRO A 193 15.82 8.14 4.13
C PRO A 193 14.62 7.79 5.01
N ASP A 194 14.80 7.63 6.31
CA ASP A 194 13.71 7.25 7.21
C ASP A 194 12.55 8.25 7.16
N TYR A 195 11.32 7.73 7.20
CA TYR A 195 10.13 8.55 7.22
C TYR A 195 9.97 9.31 8.54
N THR A 196 9.63 10.60 8.44
CA THR A 196 8.94 11.35 9.50
C THR A 196 7.79 12.18 8.93
N PRO A 197 6.79 12.58 9.75
CA PRO A 197 5.69 13.44 9.28
C PRO A 197 6.15 14.77 8.65
N GLU A 198 7.28 15.31 9.10
CA GLU A 198 7.85 16.56 8.60
C GLU A 198 8.31 16.42 7.14
N CYS A 199 8.81 15.27 6.72
CA CYS A 199 9.20 15.01 5.33
C CYS A 199 8.06 15.27 4.32
N TYR A 200 6.81 15.06 4.73
CA TYR A 200 5.62 15.21 3.87
C TYR A 200 4.99 16.60 4.03
N THR A 201 5.41 17.40 5.02
CA THR A 201 4.76 18.66 5.37
C THR A 201 5.69 19.88 5.28
N ASP A 202 6.99 19.71 5.51
CA ASP A 202 8.04 20.73 5.46
C ASP A 202 9.09 20.41 4.38
N PRO A 203 9.15 21.17 3.27
CA PRO A 203 10.11 20.93 2.20
C PRO A 203 11.58 21.11 2.62
N LYS A 204 11.86 21.70 3.80
CA LYS A 204 13.23 21.90 4.28
C LYS A 204 13.77 20.75 5.13
N TRP A 205 12.94 19.76 5.42
CA TRP A 205 13.27 18.74 6.41
C TRP A 205 14.25 17.68 5.87
N GLY A 206 14.04 17.23 4.64
CA GLY A 206 14.76 16.08 4.08
C GLY A 206 16.11 16.42 3.43
N VAL A 207 16.60 15.48 2.64
CA VAL A 207 17.86 15.58 1.89
C VAL A 207 17.80 16.63 0.77
N ASN A 208 16.60 16.98 0.29
CA ASN A 208 16.33 18.04 -0.65
C ASN A 208 15.52 19.17 0.03
N PRO A 209 16.14 20.30 0.40
CA PRO A 209 15.48 21.37 1.13
C PRO A 209 14.50 22.22 0.28
N GLU A 210 14.32 21.86 -1.00
CA GLU A 210 13.44 22.54 -1.96
C GLU A 210 12.16 21.74 -2.24
N ALA A 211 12.02 20.52 -1.74
CA ALA A 211 10.90 19.63 -2.06
C ALA A 211 10.48 18.76 -0.86
N LYS A 212 9.27 18.22 -0.93
CA LYS A 212 8.74 17.25 0.03
C LYS A 212 8.90 15.83 -0.51
N TYR A 213 8.57 14.83 0.31
CA TYR A 213 8.46 13.42 -0.08
C TYR A 213 9.79 12.77 -0.46
N ASP A 214 10.90 13.31 0.02
CA ASP A 214 12.27 12.85 -0.21
C ASP A 214 12.78 11.87 0.87
N CYS A 215 11.85 11.10 1.44
CA CYS A 215 12.09 10.02 2.40
C CYS A 215 11.24 8.80 2.03
N GLY A 216 11.46 7.69 2.70
CA GLY A 216 10.68 6.46 2.58
C GLY A 216 9.20 6.64 2.93
N LYS A 217 8.41 5.59 2.69
CA LYS A 217 6.99 5.62 3.04
C LYS A 217 6.81 5.50 4.57
N PRO A 218 5.69 6.03 5.13
CA PRO A 218 5.32 5.74 6.50
C PRO A 218 5.22 4.23 6.70
N HIS A 219 5.52 3.73 7.89
CA HIS A 219 5.13 2.38 8.32
C HIS A 219 4.12 2.51 9.46
N GLY A 220 3.28 1.49 9.67
CA GLY A 220 2.32 1.58 10.75
C GLY A 220 1.36 0.42 10.86
N GLU A 221 0.17 0.73 11.34
CA GLU A 221 -0.93 -0.22 11.46
C GLU A 221 -1.74 -0.29 10.16
N ILE A 222 -2.49 -1.38 10.04
CA ILE A 222 -3.61 -1.49 9.12
C ILE A 222 -4.87 -1.40 9.95
N TRP A 223 -5.73 -0.42 9.67
CA TRP A 223 -6.91 -0.10 10.45
C TRP A 223 -8.18 -0.64 9.80
N LYS A 224 -9.12 -1.09 10.64
CA LYS A 224 -10.50 -1.36 10.23
C LYS A 224 -11.35 -0.13 10.56
N TYR A 225 -12.33 0.16 9.71
CA TYR A 225 -13.24 1.28 9.91
C TYR A 225 -14.70 0.87 9.70
N SER A 226 -15.60 1.50 10.45
CA SER A 226 -17.04 1.38 10.24
C SER A 226 -17.73 2.74 10.15
N TRP A 227 -18.90 2.77 9.52
CA TRP A 227 -19.87 3.84 9.73
C TRP A 227 -20.25 3.92 11.21
N ALA A 228 -20.35 5.14 11.77
CA ALA A 228 -20.58 5.36 13.20
C ALA A 228 -21.89 4.74 13.71
N GLY A 229 -22.93 4.65 12.87
CA GLY A 229 -24.21 4.03 13.23
C GLY A 229 -24.21 2.50 13.23
N MET A 230 -23.12 1.84 12.81
CA MET A 230 -23.03 0.38 12.80
C MET A 230 -23.21 -0.21 14.21
N LYS A 231 -22.68 0.45 15.24
CA LYS A 231 -22.77 0.00 16.64
C LYS A 231 -24.21 0.00 17.18
N ASP A 232 -25.04 0.93 16.71
CA ASP A 232 -26.42 1.07 17.14
C ASP A 232 -27.34 0.15 16.33
N LYS A 233 -27.11 0.06 15.02
CA LYS A 233 -27.93 -0.74 14.10
C LYS A 233 -27.63 -2.24 14.20
N TRP A 234 -26.37 -2.63 14.34
CA TRP A 234 -25.91 -4.01 14.38
C TRP A 234 -24.84 -4.23 15.47
N PRO A 235 -25.21 -4.16 16.77
CA PRO A 235 -24.26 -4.17 17.88
C PRO A 235 -23.41 -5.44 17.96
N VAL A 236 -23.96 -6.60 17.58
CA VAL A 236 -23.19 -7.86 17.54
C VAL A 236 -22.18 -7.84 16.41
N ALA A 237 -22.60 -7.48 15.18
CA ALA A 237 -21.70 -7.36 14.04
C ALA A 237 -20.56 -6.36 14.31
N TYR A 238 -20.87 -5.22 14.93
CA TYR A 238 -19.88 -4.22 15.34
C TYR A 238 -18.84 -4.81 16.31
N LYS A 239 -19.28 -5.55 17.34
CA LYS A 239 -18.36 -6.20 18.29
C LYS A 239 -17.48 -7.23 17.60
N VAL A 240 -18.02 -8.01 16.65
CA VAL A 240 -17.24 -8.98 15.88
C VAL A 240 -16.19 -8.26 15.03
N ALA A 241 -16.58 -7.23 14.26
CA ALA A 241 -15.66 -6.45 13.44
C ALA A 241 -14.55 -5.77 14.27
N LYS A 242 -14.90 -5.22 15.43
CA LYS A 242 -13.96 -4.60 16.35
C LYS A 242 -12.92 -5.59 16.88
N ASN A 243 -13.35 -6.79 17.25
CA ASN A 243 -12.45 -7.85 17.77
C ASN A 243 -11.76 -8.68 16.67
N TYR A 244 -12.15 -8.54 15.40
CA TYR A 244 -11.53 -9.29 14.30
C TYR A 244 -10.06 -8.90 14.16
N THR A 245 -9.14 -9.84 14.32
CA THR A 245 -7.72 -9.64 13.98
C THR A 245 -7.24 -10.82 13.15
N ILE A 246 -6.18 -10.60 12.38
CA ILE A 246 -5.51 -11.64 11.61
C ILE A 246 -4.02 -11.62 11.89
N ASP A 247 -3.40 -12.79 11.90
CA ASP A 247 -1.97 -12.93 12.08
C ASP A 247 -1.22 -12.60 10.78
N THR A 248 -0.03 -11.99 10.92
CA THR A 248 0.80 -11.58 9.78
C THR A 248 1.26 -12.77 8.93
N ASP A 249 1.69 -13.86 9.57
CA ASP A 249 2.21 -15.02 8.86
C ASP A 249 1.09 -15.77 8.14
N GLU A 250 -0.12 -15.78 8.72
CA GLU A 250 -1.29 -16.33 8.05
C GLU A 250 -1.71 -15.47 6.86
N LEU A 251 -1.78 -14.14 6.99
CA LEU A 251 -2.15 -13.27 5.87
C LEU A 251 -1.12 -13.30 4.73
N ASN A 252 0.17 -13.44 5.04
CA ASN A 252 1.23 -13.60 4.02
C ASN A 252 1.11 -14.90 3.20
N LYS A 253 0.44 -15.93 3.72
CA LYS A 253 0.29 -17.23 3.02
C LYS A 253 -0.94 -17.29 2.12
N MET A 254 -1.89 -16.35 2.27
CA MET A 254 -3.15 -16.31 1.52
C MET A 254 -3.03 -15.44 0.28
#